data_AF-A0A7S4MI84-F1
#
_entry.id   AF-A0A7S4MI84-F1
#
_cell.length_a   1.000
_cell.length_b   1.000
_cell.length_c   1.000
_cell.angle_alpha   90.00
_cell.angle_beta   90.00
_cell.angle_gamma   90.00
#
_symmetry.space_group_name_H-M   'P 1'
#
loop_
_entity.id
_entity.type
_entity.pdbx_description
1 polymer ?
#
loop_
_entity_poly.entity_id
_entity_poly.type
_entity_poly.pdbx_seq_one_letter_code
_entity_poly.pdbx_strand_id
1 'polypeptide(L)'
;MAGSDGAAFVYYVAPRAKLNTVLVEGDMLDTSSVVHEIAGPYVELLQWRMFGSYGCCMQYRGLPWWNLAGFFVQDHTEQRVAYVQYWTLEEGVDTGDYHDHSDTVGNGTFGELHVHMYHGSGVDGMQSMLPATVYTNSKPRPPAVPAGGPYVVNGSSTGWINWQGANESVQLGIAIPPGHVHGPLWLLHFDGR
;
A
#
# COMPACT_ATOMS: atom_id res chain seq x y z
N MET A 1 -16.28 12.27 17.71
CA MET A 1 -16.39 13.45 18.59
C MET A 1 -14.98 13.83 19.01
N ALA A 2 -14.65 15.12 19.03
CA ALA A 2 -13.35 15.59 19.51
C ALA A 2 -13.26 15.43 21.04
N GLY A 3 -12.06 15.10 21.55
CA GLY A 3 -11.78 15.05 22.99
C GLY A 3 -11.55 16.44 23.57
N SER A 4 -11.08 16.50 24.83
CA SER A 4 -10.74 17.76 25.51
C SER A 4 -9.70 18.60 24.76
N ASP A 5 -8.84 17.93 24.00
CA ASP A 5 -7.70 18.54 23.31
C ASP A 5 -8.05 18.94 21.87
N GLY A 6 -9.31 18.80 21.47
CA GLY A 6 -9.75 18.98 20.09
C GLY A 6 -9.46 17.77 19.21
N ALA A 7 -9.67 17.92 17.90
CA ALA A 7 -9.31 16.93 16.90
C ALA A 7 -9.13 17.60 15.53
N ALA A 8 -8.12 17.16 14.78
CA ALA A 8 -8.01 17.38 13.35
C ALA A 8 -8.27 16.04 12.65
N PHE A 9 -9.09 16.05 11.61
CA PHE A 9 -9.45 14.85 10.87
C PHE A 9 -9.52 15.16 9.38
N VAL A 10 -9.08 14.20 8.56
CA VAL A 10 -9.43 14.18 7.13
C VAL A 10 -10.82 13.55 7.02
N TYR A 11 -11.77 14.32 6.50
CA TYR A 11 -13.15 13.85 6.34
C TYR A 11 -13.42 13.46 4.90
N TYR A 12 -13.65 12.17 4.66
CA TYR A 12 -14.02 11.65 3.36
C TYR A 12 -15.54 11.67 3.20
N VAL A 13 -16.04 12.48 2.27
CA VAL A 13 -17.46 12.53 1.92
C VAL A 13 -17.65 11.85 0.59
N ALA A 14 -18.18 10.64 0.63
CA ALA A 14 -18.59 9.90 -0.55
C ALA A 14 -20.07 9.49 -0.41
N PRO A 15 -20.90 9.67 -1.46
CA PRO A 15 -22.21 9.02 -1.50
C PRO A 15 -22.05 7.51 -1.28
N ARG A 16 -22.95 6.88 -0.52
CA ARG A 16 -22.91 5.42 -0.25
C ARG A 16 -22.80 4.58 -1.53
N ALA A 17 -23.43 5.02 -2.62
CA ALA A 17 -23.34 4.36 -3.91
C ALA A 17 -21.89 4.29 -4.44
N LYS A 18 -21.07 5.34 -4.20
CA LYS A 18 -19.66 5.39 -4.59
C LYS A 18 -18.79 4.48 -3.71
N LEU A 19 -19.02 4.46 -2.39
CA LEU A 19 -18.27 3.56 -1.48
C LEU A 19 -18.48 2.08 -1.80
N ASN A 20 -19.60 1.73 -2.42
CA ASN A 20 -19.91 0.37 -2.85
C ASN A 20 -19.52 0.09 -4.31
N THR A 21 -18.89 1.05 -5.00
CA THR A 21 -18.38 0.82 -6.35
C THR A 21 -17.25 -0.19 -6.26
N VAL A 22 -17.43 -1.32 -6.95
CA VAL A 22 -16.37 -2.30 -7.17
C VAL A 22 -15.44 -1.72 -8.22
N LEU A 23 -14.16 -1.58 -7.88
CA LEU A 23 -13.14 -1.19 -8.84
C LEU A 23 -12.68 -2.42 -9.61
N VAL A 24 -12.49 -2.28 -10.92
CA VAL A 24 -12.03 -3.34 -11.82
C VAL A 24 -10.73 -2.95 -12.52
N GLU A 25 -10.04 -3.95 -13.08
CA GLU A 25 -8.86 -3.74 -13.91
C GLU A 25 -9.13 -2.71 -15.02
N GLY A 26 -8.21 -1.77 -15.22
CA GLY A 26 -8.37 -0.69 -16.18
C GLY A 26 -9.12 0.55 -15.69
N ASP A 27 -9.76 0.54 -14.52
CA ASP A 27 -10.44 1.73 -13.97
C ASP A 27 -9.48 2.92 -13.79
N MET A 28 -8.20 2.66 -13.54
CA MET A 28 -7.19 3.71 -13.49
C MET A 28 -6.93 4.39 -14.84
N LEU A 29 -7.15 3.67 -15.95
CA LEU A 29 -6.96 4.18 -17.30
C LEU A 29 -8.22 4.89 -17.82
N ASP A 30 -9.38 4.59 -17.25
CA ASP A 30 -10.63 5.29 -17.54
C ASP A 30 -10.72 6.59 -16.73
N THR A 31 -10.52 7.74 -17.38
CA THR A 31 -10.60 9.06 -16.75
C THR A 31 -12.01 9.42 -16.23
N SER A 32 -13.04 8.63 -16.58
CA SER A 32 -14.39 8.77 -16.03
C SER A 32 -14.65 7.91 -14.79
N SER A 33 -13.69 7.06 -14.40
CA SER A 33 -13.79 6.24 -13.18
C SER A 33 -13.79 7.07 -11.90
N VAL A 34 -14.41 6.52 -10.85
CA VAL A 34 -14.46 7.09 -9.50
C VAL A 34 -13.06 7.39 -8.92
N VAL A 35 -12.01 6.71 -9.41
CA VAL A 35 -10.63 6.94 -8.95
C VAL A 35 -10.09 8.32 -9.37
N HIS A 36 -10.68 8.93 -10.40
CA HIS A 36 -10.35 10.28 -10.87
C HIS A 36 -11.27 11.37 -10.33
N GLU A 37 -12.29 11.01 -9.55
CA GLU A 37 -13.22 11.97 -8.94
C GLU A 37 -12.62 12.64 -7.69
N ILE A 38 -11.47 13.28 -7.86
CA ILE A 38 -10.79 14.05 -6.83
C ILE A 38 -11.43 15.45 -6.79
N ALA A 39 -11.68 15.97 -5.60
CA ALA A 39 -12.24 17.31 -5.41
C ALA A 39 -11.61 18.01 -4.21
N GLY A 40 -11.50 19.34 -4.29
CA GLY A 40 -10.98 20.17 -3.22
C GLY A 40 -10.11 21.32 -3.73
N PRO A 41 -9.56 22.13 -2.81
CA PRO A 41 -8.58 23.15 -3.16
C PRO A 41 -7.37 22.52 -3.86
N TYR A 42 -6.87 23.20 -4.89
CA TYR A 42 -5.64 22.83 -5.61
C TYR A 42 -5.66 21.42 -6.25
N VAL A 43 -6.84 20.87 -6.53
CA VAL A 43 -6.98 19.55 -7.16
C VAL A 43 -6.27 19.46 -8.51
N GLU A 44 -6.12 20.58 -9.22
CA GLU A 44 -5.37 20.67 -10.47
C GLU A 44 -3.89 20.33 -10.33
N LEU A 45 -3.35 20.38 -9.10
CA LEU A 45 -1.97 19.99 -8.80
C LEU A 45 -1.83 18.49 -8.49
N LEU A 46 -2.93 17.79 -8.25
CA LEU A 46 -2.95 16.38 -7.91
C LEU A 46 -3.04 15.56 -9.20
N GLN A 47 -2.03 14.72 -9.45
CA GLN A 47 -1.96 13.86 -10.62
C GLN A 47 -1.54 12.45 -10.24
N TRP A 48 -2.33 11.47 -10.67
CA TRP A 48 -1.95 10.07 -10.59
C TRP A 48 -0.70 9.84 -11.46
N ARG A 49 0.32 9.22 -10.87
CA ARG A 49 1.55 8.83 -11.56
C ARG A 49 1.83 7.38 -11.30
N MET A 50 2.17 6.65 -12.36
CA MET A 50 2.60 5.26 -12.24
C MET A 50 3.86 5.21 -11.37
N PHE A 51 3.89 4.38 -10.35
CA PHE A 51 4.95 4.38 -9.34
C PHE A 51 6.31 4.03 -9.97
N GLY A 52 6.34 3.10 -10.93
CA GLY A 52 7.55 2.81 -11.70
C GLY A 52 8.14 3.98 -12.50
N SER A 53 7.41 5.09 -12.65
CA SER A 53 7.90 6.28 -13.36
C SER A 53 8.80 7.18 -12.50
N TYR A 54 8.77 7.05 -11.17
CA TYR A 54 9.67 7.80 -10.30
C TYR A 54 11.11 7.30 -10.45
N GLY A 55 12.08 8.23 -10.44
CA GLY A 55 13.50 7.89 -10.61
C GLY A 55 14.03 6.92 -9.55
N CYS A 56 13.47 6.94 -8.34
CA CYS A 56 13.82 6.03 -7.24
C CYS A 56 13.12 4.66 -7.32
N CYS A 57 12.18 4.47 -8.24
CA CYS A 57 11.23 3.35 -8.24
C CYS A 57 11.23 2.60 -9.58
N MET A 58 12.27 2.77 -10.40
CA MET A 58 12.31 2.24 -11.77
C MET A 58 12.23 0.70 -11.84
N GLN A 59 12.51 0.00 -10.74
CA GLN A 59 12.33 -1.46 -10.61
C GLN A 59 10.85 -1.89 -10.72
N TYR A 60 9.91 -0.98 -10.47
CA TYR A 60 8.46 -1.24 -10.55
C TYR A 60 7.85 -0.77 -11.88
N ARG A 61 8.67 -0.51 -12.91
CA ARG A 61 8.18 -0.09 -14.23
C ARG A 61 7.27 -1.16 -14.85
N GLY A 62 6.13 -0.71 -15.36
CA GLY A 62 5.15 -1.58 -16.02
C GLY A 62 4.19 -2.29 -15.06
N LEU A 63 4.36 -2.14 -13.75
CA LEU A 63 3.35 -2.59 -12.80
C LEU A 63 2.16 -1.63 -12.79
N PRO A 64 0.91 -2.13 -12.77
CA PRO A 64 -0.28 -1.33 -12.60
C PRO A 64 -0.42 -0.87 -11.14
N TRP A 65 0.47 0.05 -10.77
CA TRP A 65 0.58 0.65 -9.44
C TRP A 65 0.81 2.15 -9.59
N TRP A 66 -0.06 2.96 -8.99
CA TRP A 66 -0.02 4.41 -9.07
C TRP A 66 0.01 5.07 -7.70
N ASN A 67 0.67 6.21 -7.66
CA ASN A 67 0.71 7.13 -6.54
C ASN A 67 0.03 8.44 -6.94
N LEU A 68 -0.77 8.99 -6.04
CA LEU A 68 -1.20 10.38 -6.07
C LEU A 68 -0.45 11.07 -4.94
N ALA A 69 0.54 11.88 -5.28
CA ALA A 69 1.19 12.74 -4.31
C ALA A 69 0.11 13.60 -3.65
N GLY A 70 0.14 13.71 -2.33
CA GLY A 70 -0.89 14.43 -1.60
C GLY A 70 -0.34 15.66 -0.92
N PHE A 71 -0.67 15.87 0.35
CA PHE A 71 -0.49 17.15 1.01
C PHE A 71 0.04 16.99 2.43
N PHE A 72 0.80 17.99 2.87
CA PHE A 72 1.21 18.12 4.25
C PHE A 72 0.07 18.74 5.07
N VAL A 73 -0.15 18.18 6.25
CA VAL A 73 -0.96 18.80 7.29
C VAL A 73 0.00 19.43 8.28
N GLN A 74 -0.13 20.74 8.48
CA GLN A 74 0.65 21.50 9.43
C GLN A 74 -0.27 22.11 10.48
N ASP A 75 0.24 22.28 11.70
CA ASP A 75 -0.46 23.05 12.72
C ASP A 75 -0.33 24.57 12.47
N HIS A 76 -0.93 25.37 13.35
CA HIS A 76 -0.89 26.83 13.28
C HIS A 76 0.51 27.44 13.48
N THR A 77 1.50 26.63 13.88
CA THR A 77 2.91 27.01 14.01
C THR A 77 3.76 26.49 12.85
N GLU A 78 3.12 25.99 11.79
CA GLU A 78 3.73 25.40 10.60
C GLU A 78 4.48 24.07 10.88
N GLN A 79 4.31 23.48 12.06
CA GLN A 79 4.90 22.17 12.37
C GLN A 79 4.15 21.06 11.65
N ARG A 80 4.89 20.13 11.04
CA ARG A 80 4.32 18.99 10.32
C ARG A 80 3.63 18.04 11.30
N VAL A 81 2.33 17.85 11.09
CA VAL A 81 1.50 16.88 11.82
C VAL A 81 1.42 15.57 11.05
N ALA A 82 1.18 15.65 9.74
CA ALA A 82 1.07 14.47 8.88
C ALA A 82 1.43 14.80 7.42
N TYR A 83 1.67 13.76 6.62
CA TYR A 83 1.63 13.83 5.18
C TYR A 83 0.64 12.77 4.70
N VAL A 84 -0.34 13.17 3.89
CA VAL A 84 -1.37 12.28 3.36
C VAL A 84 -1.09 12.09 1.89
N GLN A 85 -1.02 10.85 1.42
CA GLN A 85 -0.86 10.48 0.02
C GLN A 85 -1.80 9.33 -0.31
N TYR A 86 -2.07 9.11 -1.59
CA TYR A 86 -2.98 8.05 -2.03
C TYR A 86 -2.27 7.09 -2.97
N TRP A 87 -2.72 5.84 -2.90
CA TRP A 87 -2.19 4.74 -3.67
C TRP A 87 -3.34 3.95 -4.27
N THR A 88 -3.08 3.35 -5.42
CA THR A 88 -4.00 2.44 -6.08
C THR A 88 -3.19 1.44 -6.89
N LEU A 89 -3.65 0.20 -6.90
CA LEU A 89 -3.00 -0.92 -7.55
C LEU A 89 -4.06 -1.87 -8.09
N GLU A 90 -3.77 -2.52 -9.22
CA GLU A 90 -4.66 -3.56 -9.75
C GLU A 90 -4.50 -4.88 -8.97
N GLU A 91 -5.48 -5.76 -9.14
CA GLU A 91 -5.48 -7.07 -8.50
C GLU A 91 -4.21 -7.87 -8.85
N GLY A 92 -3.63 -8.52 -7.85
CA GLY A 92 -2.42 -9.34 -8.01
C GLY A 92 -1.10 -8.56 -8.00
N VAL A 93 -1.13 -7.24 -7.85
CA VAL A 93 0.07 -6.43 -7.65
C VAL A 93 0.52 -6.49 -6.20
N ASP A 94 1.81 -6.80 -6.00
CA ASP A 94 2.51 -6.69 -4.72
C ASP A 94 3.33 -5.39 -4.73
N THR A 95 3.26 -4.59 -3.65
CA THR A 95 3.86 -3.26 -3.54
C THR A 95 5.36 -3.28 -3.18
N GLY A 96 6.05 -4.36 -3.55
CA GLY A 96 7.50 -4.34 -3.73
C GLY A 96 8.32 -4.90 -2.57
N ASP A 97 8.27 -6.24 -2.42
CA ASP A 97 9.28 -7.03 -1.71
C ASP A 97 9.49 -6.71 -0.22
N TYR A 98 8.42 -6.40 0.54
CA TYR A 98 8.47 -6.13 1.99
C TYR A 98 9.52 -5.05 2.38
N HIS A 99 9.08 -3.81 2.61
CA HIS A 99 9.95 -2.74 3.13
C HIS A 99 9.71 -2.47 4.62
N ASP A 100 10.71 -1.93 5.30
CA ASP A 100 10.71 -1.63 6.74
C ASP A 100 10.95 -0.15 7.07
N HIS A 101 10.88 0.71 6.03
CA HIS A 101 11.14 2.16 6.09
C HIS A 101 12.54 2.54 6.61
N SER A 102 13.49 1.60 6.73
CA SER A 102 14.85 1.87 7.21
C SER A 102 15.69 2.71 6.24
N ASP A 103 15.30 2.77 4.97
CA ASP A 103 15.92 3.54 3.90
C ASP A 103 15.45 5.00 3.85
N THR A 104 14.50 5.40 4.70
CA THR A 104 14.05 6.78 4.80
C THR A 104 15.11 7.67 5.49
N VAL A 105 15.81 8.48 4.69
CA VAL A 105 16.87 9.38 5.17
C VAL A 105 16.27 10.56 5.98
N GLY A 106 16.68 10.71 7.25
CA GLY A 106 16.63 11.93 8.12
C GLY A 106 15.37 12.82 8.12
N ASN A 107 14.71 13.03 9.28
CA ASN A 107 13.35 13.62 9.41
C ASN A 107 12.25 12.84 8.66
N GLY A 108 12.58 11.66 8.13
CA GLY A 108 11.68 10.74 7.44
C GLY A 108 11.17 9.58 8.30
N THR A 109 11.45 9.54 9.60
CA THR A 109 10.84 8.53 10.49
C THR A 109 9.39 8.91 10.77
N PHE A 110 8.45 8.03 10.47
CA PHE A 110 7.01 8.22 10.71
C PHE A 110 6.34 6.92 11.15
N GLY A 111 5.19 7.05 11.80
CA GLY A 111 4.22 5.96 11.94
C GLY A 111 3.25 6.01 10.78
N GLU A 112 3.20 4.95 9.96
CA GLU A 112 2.32 4.89 8.80
C GLU A 112 1.01 4.19 9.11
N LEU A 113 -0.10 4.82 8.74
CA LEU A 113 -1.42 4.22 8.77
C LEU A 113 -2.06 4.33 7.39
N HIS A 114 -2.63 3.23 6.91
CA HIS A 114 -3.38 3.20 5.65
C HIS A 114 -4.87 3.08 5.91
N VAL A 115 -5.63 3.90 5.20
CA VAL A 115 -7.10 3.85 5.14
C VAL A 115 -7.48 3.31 3.77
N HIS A 116 -8.21 2.20 3.71
CA HIS A 116 -8.71 1.70 2.42
C HIS A 116 -9.99 2.44 2.04
N MET A 117 -10.03 3.01 0.83
CA MET A 117 -11.20 3.72 0.32
C MET A 117 -12.09 2.84 -0.54
N TYR A 118 -11.49 1.97 -1.34
CA TYR A 118 -12.15 1.05 -2.27
C TYR A 118 -11.44 -0.29 -2.25
N HIS A 119 -12.16 -1.36 -2.57
CA HIS A 119 -11.64 -2.72 -2.71
C HIS A 119 -11.92 -3.23 -4.12
N GLY A 120 -10.91 -3.83 -4.75
CA GLY A 120 -11.09 -4.53 -6.02
C GLY A 120 -11.65 -5.95 -5.83
N SER A 121 -10.95 -6.77 -5.04
CA SER A 121 -11.27 -8.20 -4.88
C SER A 121 -11.90 -8.57 -3.52
N GLY A 122 -11.96 -7.63 -2.58
CA GLY A 122 -12.49 -7.86 -1.23
C GLY A 122 -11.57 -8.65 -0.29
N VAL A 123 -10.34 -8.92 -0.71
CA VAL A 123 -9.31 -9.67 0.04
C VAL A 123 -7.94 -8.97 0.05
N ASP A 124 -7.91 -7.65 -0.15
CA ASP A 124 -6.73 -6.81 -0.04
C ASP A 124 -6.49 -6.30 1.40
N GLY A 125 -5.24 -5.90 1.67
CA GLY A 125 -4.84 -5.43 2.98
C GLY A 125 -3.33 -5.34 3.15
N MET A 126 -2.87 -5.28 4.39
CA MET A 126 -1.45 -5.19 4.73
C MET A 126 -0.90 -6.56 5.12
N GLN A 127 0.36 -6.80 4.76
CA GLN A 127 1.12 -7.96 5.24
C GLN A 127 2.30 -7.47 6.08
N SER A 128 2.49 -8.07 7.25
CA SER A 128 3.63 -7.79 8.12
C SER A 128 4.30 -9.09 8.56
N MET A 129 5.63 -9.05 8.70
CA MET A 129 6.40 -10.16 9.24
C MET A 129 6.45 -10.09 10.76
N LEU A 130 6.25 -11.22 11.44
CA LEU A 130 6.39 -11.25 12.88
C LEU A 130 7.88 -11.11 13.30
N PRO A 131 8.17 -10.39 14.39
CA PRO A 131 9.53 -10.27 14.90
C PRO A 131 10.14 -11.65 15.20
N ALA A 132 11.45 -11.79 14.99
CA ALA A 132 12.22 -13.04 15.16
C ALA A 132 11.90 -14.16 14.15
N THR A 133 11.24 -13.87 13.04
CA THR A 133 11.25 -14.76 11.86
C THR A 133 12.45 -14.45 10.97
N VAL A 134 13.17 -15.47 10.51
CA VAL A 134 14.43 -15.30 9.75
C VAL A 134 14.16 -14.65 8.40
N TYR A 135 14.85 -13.54 8.13
CA TYR A 135 14.88 -12.89 6.82
C TYR A 135 15.89 -13.61 5.92
N THR A 136 15.42 -14.24 4.85
CA THR A 136 16.31 -14.78 3.80
C THR A 136 16.12 -13.96 2.53
N ASN A 137 17.17 -13.26 2.08
CA ASN A 137 17.21 -12.56 0.79
C ASN A 137 16.97 -13.48 -0.43
N SER A 138 16.95 -14.79 -0.23
CA SER A 138 16.52 -15.78 -1.22
C SER A 138 16.15 -17.10 -0.52
N LYS A 139 15.10 -17.77 -1.01
CA LYS A 139 14.72 -19.11 -0.51
C LYS A 139 15.66 -20.17 -1.12
N PRO A 140 16.14 -21.15 -0.33
CA PRO A 140 16.80 -22.31 -0.89
C PRO A 140 15.81 -23.11 -1.74
N ARG A 141 16.31 -23.59 -2.87
CA ARG A 141 15.54 -24.37 -3.81
C ARG A 141 15.00 -25.67 -3.18
N PRO A 142 13.72 -26.03 -3.34
CA PRO A 142 13.21 -27.30 -2.83
C PRO A 142 13.99 -28.49 -3.41
N PRO A 143 14.36 -29.51 -2.61
CA PRO A 143 15.17 -30.64 -3.05
C PRO A 143 14.52 -31.45 -4.21
N ALA A 144 13.20 -31.38 -4.33
CA ALA A 144 12.42 -32.12 -5.32
C ALA A 144 12.45 -31.51 -6.73
N VAL A 145 13.17 -30.40 -6.94
CA VAL A 145 13.12 -29.63 -8.19
C VAL A 145 14.45 -29.75 -8.98
N PRO A 146 14.46 -30.30 -10.21
CA PRO A 146 15.68 -30.54 -11.02
C PRO A 146 16.27 -29.27 -11.64
N ALA A 147 17.59 -29.03 -11.55
CA ALA A 147 18.27 -27.80 -12.01
C ALA A 147 17.98 -27.46 -13.48
N GLY A 148 17.49 -26.25 -13.74
CA GLY A 148 17.36 -25.69 -15.09
C GLY A 148 16.02 -25.89 -15.83
N GLY A 149 14.92 -26.25 -15.15
CA GLY A 149 13.60 -26.41 -15.80
C GLY A 149 12.72 -25.14 -15.78
N PRO A 150 11.83 -24.94 -16.78
CA PRO A 150 10.77 -23.92 -16.73
C PRO A 150 9.69 -24.33 -15.71
N TYR A 151 9.29 -23.41 -14.84
CA TYR A 151 8.27 -23.65 -13.81
C TYR A 151 6.87 -23.30 -14.31
N VAL A 152 5.87 -24.11 -13.92
CA VAL A 152 4.46 -23.92 -14.24
C VAL A 152 3.78 -23.15 -13.11
N VAL A 153 3.16 -22.02 -13.47
CA VAL A 153 2.23 -21.24 -12.65
C VAL A 153 0.84 -21.87 -12.76
N ASN A 154 -0.04 -21.66 -11.78
CA ASN A 154 -1.48 -21.80 -12.03
C ASN A 154 -1.88 -20.85 -13.19
N GLY A 155 -1.94 -21.37 -14.42
CA GLY A 155 -2.58 -20.73 -15.58
C GLY A 155 -1.74 -19.89 -16.55
N SER A 156 -0.44 -19.63 -16.34
CA SER A 156 0.34 -18.85 -17.32
C SER A 156 1.85 -19.16 -17.31
N SER A 157 2.42 -19.34 -18.50
CA SER A 157 3.82 -19.68 -18.71
C SER A 157 4.62 -18.45 -19.14
N THR A 158 5.14 -17.64 -18.20
CA THR A 158 6.39 -16.85 -18.29
C THR A 158 6.44 -15.74 -17.24
N GLY A 159 7.33 -15.86 -16.25
CA GLY A 159 7.60 -14.77 -15.29
C GLY A 159 8.19 -15.28 -13.98
N TRP A 160 9.06 -14.48 -13.36
CA TRP A 160 9.63 -14.76 -12.03
C TRP A 160 8.51 -14.85 -11.00
N ILE A 161 8.41 -15.96 -10.27
CA ILE A 161 7.34 -16.23 -9.31
C ILE A 161 7.85 -15.95 -7.88
N ASN A 162 7.23 -15.00 -7.19
CA ASN A 162 7.23 -14.94 -5.73
C ASN A 162 6.10 -15.83 -5.20
N TRP A 163 6.45 -16.97 -4.58
CA TRP A 163 5.49 -17.88 -3.96
C TRP A 163 4.98 -17.32 -2.62
N GLN A 164 3.69 -16.98 -2.53
CA GLN A 164 2.96 -16.75 -1.27
C GLN A 164 2.68 -18.06 -0.47
N GLY A 165 3.01 -19.24 -1.01
CA GLY A 165 2.58 -20.53 -0.45
C GLY A 165 3.59 -21.35 0.35
N ALA A 166 4.79 -20.84 0.66
CA ALA A 166 5.83 -21.63 1.35
C ALA A 166 6.76 -20.75 2.20
N ASN A 167 6.26 -20.13 3.26
CA ASN A 167 7.06 -19.21 4.10
C ASN A 167 7.75 -19.94 5.26
N GLU A 168 9.05 -19.66 5.45
CA GLU A 168 9.82 -19.94 6.68
C GLU A 168 9.60 -18.85 7.76
N SER A 169 8.69 -17.90 7.49
CA SER A 169 8.27 -16.82 8.38
C SER A 169 6.77 -16.87 8.61
N VAL A 170 6.33 -16.49 9.82
CA VAL A 170 4.93 -16.23 10.12
C VAL A 170 4.61 -14.82 9.62
N GLN A 171 3.75 -14.74 8.62
CA GLN A 171 3.22 -13.49 8.10
C GLN A 171 1.84 -13.25 8.71
N LEU A 172 1.59 -12.03 9.15
CA LEU A 172 0.28 -11.56 9.55
C LEU A 172 -0.33 -10.81 8.36
N GLY A 173 -1.38 -11.39 7.78
CA GLY A 173 -2.25 -10.71 6.83
C GLY A 173 -3.36 -9.97 7.58
N ILE A 174 -3.54 -8.69 7.28
CA ILE A 174 -4.55 -7.82 7.87
C ILE A 174 -5.41 -7.30 6.73
N ALA A 175 -6.59 -7.89 6.55
CA ALA A 175 -7.59 -7.35 5.64
C ALA A 175 -8.13 -6.02 6.19
N ILE A 176 -8.24 -4.99 5.34
CA ILE A 176 -8.68 -3.66 5.75
C ILE A 176 -9.89 -3.28 4.92
N PRO A 177 -11.13 -3.48 5.38
CA PRO A 177 -12.32 -3.14 4.61
C PRO A 177 -12.39 -1.65 4.23
N PRO A 178 -13.15 -1.26 3.19
CA PRO A 178 -13.32 0.15 2.84
C PRO A 178 -13.84 0.97 4.03
N GLY A 179 -13.30 2.18 4.20
CA GLY A 179 -13.57 3.07 5.33
C GLY A 179 -12.89 2.68 6.64
N HIS A 180 -12.05 1.64 6.65
CA HIS A 180 -11.29 1.23 7.84
C HIS A 180 -9.82 1.60 7.72
N VAL A 181 -9.18 1.68 8.88
CA VAL A 181 -7.75 1.94 9.07
C VAL A 181 -7.15 0.78 9.86
N HIS A 182 -5.94 0.34 9.52
CA HIS A 182 -5.22 -0.64 10.34
C HIS A 182 -4.57 0.02 11.57
N GLY A 183 -4.25 -0.78 12.59
CA GLY A 183 -3.45 -0.33 13.74
C GLY A 183 -1.94 -0.26 13.43
N PRO A 184 -1.11 0.23 14.36
CA PRO A 184 0.34 0.26 14.18
C PRO A 184 0.94 -1.09 13.79
N LEU A 185 1.78 -1.10 12.76
CA LEU A 185 2.53 -2.29 12.32
C LEU A 185 4.04 -2.18 12.57
N TRP A 186 4.50 -1.05 13.13
CA TRP A 186 5.86 -0.87 13.60
C TRP A 186 6.04 -1.44 15.01
N LEU A 187 7.31 -1.67 15.38
CA LEU A 187 7.64 -2.13 16.72
C LEU A 187 7.35 -1.04 17.74
N LEU A 188 6.59 -1.39 18.77
CA LEU A 188 6.33 -0.57 19.94
C LEU A 188 7.02 -1.20 21.15
N HIS A 189 7.59 -0.36 22.00
CA HIS A 189 7.92 -0.74 23.35
C HIS A 189 6.65 -1.03 24.15
N PHE A 190 6.76 -1.81 25.23
CA PHE A 190 5.61 -2.29 26.00
C PHE A 190 4.77 -1.17 26.64
N ASP A 191 5.35 0.03 26.79
CA ASP A 191 4.68 1.23 27.29
C ASP A 191 4.07 2.09 26.17
N GLY A 192 4.07 1.61 24.92
CA GLY A 192 3.51 2.28 23.76
C GLY A 192 4.42 3.35 23.15
N ARG A 193 5.71 3.37 23.50
CA ARG A 193 6.72 4.26 22.92
C ARG A 193 7.55 3.60 21.83
#